data_AF-A0A235B214-F1
#
_entry.id   AF-A0A235B214-F1
#
_cell.length_a   1.000
_cell.length_b   1.000
_cell.length_c   1.000
_cell.angle_alpha   90.00
_cell.angle_beta   90.00
_cell.angle_gamma   90.00
#
_symmetry.space_group_name_H-M   'P 1'
#
loop_
_entity.id
_entity.type
_entity.pdbx_description
1 polymer ?
#
loop_
_entity_poly.entity_id
_entity_poly.type
_entity_poly.pdbx_seq_one_letter_code
_entity_poly.pdbx_strand_id
1 'polypeptide(L)'
;FVNRVKSDDGFVCNMIGRLLLENCANINEAMELIQELPHRHTFSYVLLDPSGKSVVAEVSPRDVRFREANMCTNHFEELTYENRYRTDESTERLNRIASQQYSVHNPYEAYQLLNNIEKGVFSKKYNAWAGT
;
A
#
# COMPACT_ATOMS: atom_id res chain seq x y z
N PHE A 1 4.68 -2.28 5.95
CA PHE A 1 5.88 -1.43 6.06
C PHE A 1 6.84 -1.80 4.93
N VAL A 2 7.33 -0.84 4.15
CA VAL A 2 8.15 -1.11 2.95
C VAL A 2 9.64 -1.14 3.30
N ASN A 3 10.16 -0.05 3.87
CA ASN A 3 11.54 0.05 4.31
C ASN A 3 11.75 1.26 5.28
N ARG A 4 12.83 1.27 6.06
CA ARG A 4 13.21 2.35 7.01
C ARG A 4 14.56 3.00 6.70
N VAL A 5 15.06 2.82 5.47
CA VAL A 5 16.36 3.33 5.03
C VAL A 5 16.26 4.83 4.76
N LYS A 6 17.20 5.61 5.34
CA LYS A 6 17.42 7.05 5.07
C LYS A 6 16.13 7.89 5.17
N SER A 7 15.62 8.04 6.39
CA SER A 7 14.56 9.03 6.67
C SER A 7 15.06 10.45 6.44
N ASP A 8 14.15 11.34 6.09
CA ASP A 8 14.39 12.78 5.99
C ASP A 8 13.43 13.56 6.90
N ASP A 9 13.58 14.87 6.97
CA ASP A 9 12.62 15.74 7.65
C ASP A 9 11.29 15.73 6.88
N GLY A 10 10.21 15.47 7.61
CA GLY A 10 8.88 15.37 7.01
C GLY A 10 7.85 14.74 7.95
N PHE A 11 6.64 14.57 7.42
CA PHE A 11 5.53 13.96 8.16
C PHE A 11 5.65 12.44 8.17
N VAL A 12 5.22 11.85 9.30
CA VAL A 12 5.04 10.40 9.43
C VAL A 12 3.80 9.94 8.65
N CYS A 13 3.80 8.69 8.18
CA CYS A 13 2.80 8.24 7.23
C CYS A 13 1.35 8.32 7.73
N ASN A 14 1.12 8.11 9.02
CA ASN A 14 -0.18 8.26 9.65
C ASN A 14 -0.67 9.72 9.67
N MET A 15 0.24 10.69 9.76
CA MET A 15 -0.12 12.12 9.65
C MET A 15 -0.53 12.46 8.22
N ILE A 16 0.25 12.01 7.22
CA ILE A 16 -0.11 12.19 5.81
C ILE A 16 -1.49 11.57 5.55
N GLY A 17 -1.73 10.33 6.00
CA GLY A 17 -3.04 9.68 5.86
C GLY A 17 -4.19 10.49 6.45
N ARG A 18 -3.98 11.16 7.59
CA ARG A 18 -4.98 12.07 8.18
C ARG A 18 -5.20 13.32 7.33
N LEU A 19 -4.12 13.95 6.84
CA LEU A 19 -4.21 15.14 6.00
C LEU A 19 -4.98 14.85 4.71
N LEU A 20 -4.73 13.70 4.07
CA LEU A 20 -5.46 13.31 2.86
C LEU A 20 -6.96 13.15 3.13
N LEU A 21 -7.33 12.45 4.22
CA LEU A 21 -8.73 12.22 4.56
C LEU A 21 -9.48 13.50 4.99
N GLU A 22 -8.78 14.51 5.48
CA GLU A 22 -9.39 15.78 5.91
C GLU A 22 -9.48 16.83 4.80
N ASN A 23 -8.57 16.79 3.82
CA ASN A 23 -8.39 17.90 2.87
C ASN A 23 -8.64 17.54 1.40
N CYS A 24 -8.87 16.26 1.07
CA CYS A 24 -9.04 15.82 -0.32
C CYS A 24 -10.39 15.15 -0.53
N ALA A 25 -11.11 15.55 -1.57
CA ALA A 25 -12.39 14.99 -1.98
C ALA A 25 -12.26 13.85 -3.02
N ASN A 26 -11.14 13.80 -3.76
CA ASN A 26 -10.90 12.86 -4.84
C ASN A 26 -9.41 12.50 -4.99
N ILE A 27 -9.11 11.52 -5.84
CA ILE A 27 -7.74 11.04 -6.05
C ILE A 27 -6.81 12.12 -6.60
N ASN A 28 -7.29 13.03 -7.46
CA ASN A 28 -6.40 14.04 -8.06
C ASN A 28 -5.88 15.00 -6.98
N GLU A 29 -6.77 15.51 -6.12
CA GLU A 29 -6.39 16.35 -4.97
C GLU A 29 -5.45 15.62 -4.01
N ALA A 30 -5.69 14.32 -3.76
CA ALA A 30 -4.82 13.52 -2.92
C ALA A 30 -3.42 13.33 -3.54
N MET A 31 -3.33 13.12 -4.86
CA MET A 31 -2.06 13.03 -5.57
C MET A 31 -1.28 14.34 -5.52
N GLU A 32 -1.95 15.47 -5.74
CA GLU A 32 -1.35 16.80 -5.61
C GLU A 32 -0.80 17.02 -4.20
N LEU A 33 -1.61 16.75 -3.16
CA LEU A 33 -1.18 16.93 -1.78
C LEU A 33 -0.03 15.98 -1.38
N ILE A 34 -0.04 14.72 -1.83
CA ILE A 34 1.09 13.80 -1.60
C ILE A 34 2.36 14.33 -2.27
N GLN A 35 2.27 14.92 -3.45
CA GLN A 35 3.44 15.43 -4.17
C GLN A 35 4.08 16.64 -3.46
N GLU A 36 3.29 17.45 -2.77
CA GLU A 36 3.74 18.67 -2.07
C GLU A 36 4.28 18.41 -0.66
N LEU A 37 3.73 17.42 0.06
CA LEU A 37 4.09 17.19 1.47
C LEU A 37 5.48 16.56 1.61
N PRO A 38 6.30 17.00 2.59
CA PRO A 38 7.56 16.34 2.90
C PRO A 38 7.32 15.00 3.61
N HIS A 39 7.97 13.94 3.13
CA HIS A 39 7.75 12.57 3.62
C HIS A 39 8.92 12.08 4.47
N ARG A 40 8.65 11.68 5.72
CA ARG A 40 9.71 11.18 6.61
C ARG A 40 10.19 9.77 6.26
N HIS A 41 9.27 8.92 5.79
CA HIS A 41 9.50 7.49 5.64
C HIS A 41 8.92 6.95 4.35
N THR A 42 9.52 5.86 3.88
CA THR A 42 9.04 5.10 2.74
C THR A 42 7.72 4.39 3.09
N PHE A 43 6.66 4.70 2.34
CA PHE A 43 5.30 4.19 2.59
C PHE A 43 4.48 4.08 1.31
N SER A 44 3.46 3.20 1.31
CA SER A 44 2.47 3.12 0.23
C SER A 44 1.14 3.66 0.74
N TYR A 45 0.52 4.58 0.01
CA TYR A 45 -0.87 5.01 0.25
C TYR A 45 -1.78 4.36 -0.79
N VAL A 46 -2.82 3.66 -0.33
CA VAL A 46 -3.84 3.06 -1.20
C VAL A 46 -5.04 3.99 -1.21
N LEU A 47 -5.31 4.57 -2.36
CA LEU A 47 -6.36 5.57 -2.55
C LEU A 47 -7.50 4.96 -3.37
N LEU A 48 -8.72 5.27 -2.95
CA LEU A 48 -9.97 4.95 -3.64
C LEU A 48 -10.90 6.14 -3.45
N ASP A 49 -11.50 6.63 -4.52
CA ASP A 49 -12.47 7.74 -4.45
C ASP A 49 -13.88 7.28 -4.88
N PRO A 50 -14.91 8.15 -4.72
CA PRO A 50 -16.29 7.81 -5.07
C PRO A 50 -16.54 7.47 -6.55
N SER A 51 -15.60 7.82 -7.46
CA SER A 51 -15.70 7.42 -8.87
C SER A 51 -15.34 5.95 -9.09
N GLY A 52 -14.75 5.29 -8.08
CA GLY A 52 -14.22 3.93 -8.18
C GLY A 52 -12.80 3.85 -8.71
N LYS A 53 -12.17 5.01 -9.03
CA LYS A 53 -10.74 5.05 -9.39
C LYS A 53 -9.92 4.61 -8.18
N SER A 54 -8.89 3.79 -8.41
CA SER A 54 -7.97 3.34 -7.36
C SER A 54 -6.52 3.54 -7.77
N VAL A 55 -5.75 4.15 -6.88
CA VAL A 55 -4.34 4.50 -7.10
C VAL A 55 -3.52 4.06 -5.90
N VAL A 56 -2.36 3.49 -6.17
CA VAL A 56 -1.32 3.25 -5.17
C VAL A 56 -0.26 4.33 -5.35
N ALA A 57 -0.06 5.15 -4.33
CA ALA A 57 1.06 6.08 -4.24
C ALA A 57 2.23 5.41 -3.52
N GLU A 58 3.34 5.22 -4.22
CA GLU A 58 4.61 4.76 -3.67
C GLU A 58 5.45 5.97 -3.33
N VAL A 59 5.70 6.17 -2.03
CA VAL A 59 6.25 7.40 -1.51
C VAL A 59 7.51 7.13 -0.72
N SER A 60 8.56 7.89 -0.99
CA SER A 60 9.79 7.95 -0.22
C SER A 60 10.13 9.40 0.11
N PRO A 61 11.12 9.68 0.98
CA PRO A 61 11.58 11.04 1.19
C PRO A 61 12.17 11.74 -0.05
N ARG A 62 12.43 11.00 -1.14
CA ARG A 62 13.18 11.48 -2.33
C ARG A 62 12.37 11.47 -3.61
N ASP A 63 11.41 10.56 -3.74
CA ASP A 63 10.60 10.39 -4.94
C ASP A 63 9.20 9.88 -4.56
N VAL A 64 8.24 10.22 -5.40
CA VAL A 64 6.81 9.88 -5.31
C VAL A 64 6.37 9.35 -6.67
N ARG A 65 5.76 8.16 -6.68
CA ARG A 65 5.19 7.56 -7.90
C ARG A 65 3.75 7.16 -7.65
N PHE A 66 2.94 7.28 -8.69
CA PHE A 66 1.53 6.88 -8.67
C PHE A 66 1.30 5.84 -9.74
N ARG A 67 0.58 4.78 -9.39
CA ARG A 67 0.12 3.76 -10.33
C ARG A 67 -1.33 3.44 -10.09
N GLU A 68 -2.10 3.28 -11.17
CA GLU A 68 -3.45 2.75 -11.07
C GLU A 68 -3.38 1.27 -10.75
N ALA A 69 -3.94 0.88 -9.60
CA ALA A 69 -3.94 -0.49 -9.13
C ALA A 69 -4.99 -0.69 -8.05
N ASN A 70 -5.58 -1.88 -8.02
CA ASN A 70 -6.57 -2.31 -7.02
C ASN A 70 -5.97 -3.23 -5.94
N MET A 71 -4.66 -3.43 -5.96
CA MET A 71 -3.95 -4.32 -5.04
C MET A 71 -2.54 -3.78 -4.76
N CYS A 72 -2.08 -3.98 -3.54
CA CYS A 72 -0.70 -3.73 -3.14
C CYS A 72 -0.34 -4.61 -1.95
N THR A 73 0.96 -4.78 -1.70
CA THR A 73 1.45 -5.43 -0.48
C THR A 73 2.50 -4.55 0.21
N ASN A 74 3.65 -5.06 0.58
CA ASN A 74 4.69 -4.36 1.35
C ASN A 74 6.03 -4.27 0.61
N HIS A 75 5.96 -4.11 -0.71
CA HIS A 75 7.03 -3.73 -1.62
C HIS A 75 6.49 -2.73 -2.64
N PHE A 76 7.40 -1.95 -3.22
CA PHE A 76 7.19 -1.04 -4.33
C PHE A 76 7.38 -1.73 -5.66
N GLU A 77 6.58 -1.36 -6.65
CA GLU A 77 6.64 -1.83 -8.04
C GLU A 77 7.30 -0.79 -8.96
N GLU A 78 7.17 0.51 -8.66
CA GLU A 78 7.79 1.61 -9.42
C GLU A 78 9.10 2.05 -8.75
N LEU A 79 9.06 2.35 -7.45
CA LEU A 79 10.24 2.82 -6.69
C LEU A 79 11.08 1.64 -6.15
N THR A 80 11.39 0.67 -7.00
CA THR A 80 11.99 -0.61 -6.56
C THR A 80 13.32 -0.47 -5.82
N TYR A 81 14.08 0.61 -6.06
CA TYR A 81 15.34 0.91 -5.38
C TYR A 81 15.17 1.31 -3.89
N GLU A 82 13.96 1.69 -3.47
CA GLU A 82 13.62 1.97 -2.06
C GLU A 82 13.24 0.70 -1.28
N ASN A 83 13.02 -0.42 -1.98
CA ASN A 83 12.66 -1.67 -1.34
C ASN A 83 13.79 -2.18 -0.44
N ARG A 84 13.39 -2.90 0.60
CA ARG A 84 14.31 -3.73 1.39
C ARG A 84 14.84 -4.88 0.53
N TYR A 85 15.96 -5.46 0.96
CA TYR A 85 16.61 -6.57 0.24
C TYR A 85 15.72 -7.80 0.02
N ARG A 86 14.85 -8.15 1.00
CA ARG A 86 13.95 -9.30 0.90
C ARG A 86 12.49 -8.87 0.74
N THR A 87 11.91 -9.15 -0.42
CA THR A 87 10.50 -8.87 -0.74
C THR A 87 9.69 -10.12 -1.11
N ASP A 88 10.31 -11.30 -1.14
CA ASP A 88 9.73 -12.55 -1.67
C ASP A 88 8.33 -12.85 -1.12
N GLU A 89 8.15 -12.79 0.20
CA GLU A 89 6.85 -13.02 0.84
C GLU A 89 5.80 -11.98 0.42
N SER A 90 6.22 -10.74 0.23
CA SER A 90 5.33 -9.68 -0.23
C SER A 90 4.88 -9.92 -1.66
N THR A 91 5.82 -10.29 -2.53
CA THR A 91 5.56 -10.61 -3.94
C THR A 91 4.68 -11.85 -4.06
N GLU A 92 4.96 -12.91 -3.29
CA GLU A 92 4.14 -14.12 -3.28
C GLU A 92 2.71 -13.83 -2.85
N ARG A 93 2.51 -13.02 -1.80
CA ARG A 93 1.17 -12.63 -1.35
C ARG A 93 0.43 -11.79 -2.38
N LEU A 94 1.12 -10.89 -3.07
CA LEU A 94 0.54 -10.12 -4.16
C LEU A 94 0.08 -11.05 -5.29
N ASN A 95 0.91 -12.01 -5.69
CA ASN A 95 0.57 -13.01 -6.71
C ASN A 95 -0.64 -13.85 -6.29
N ARG A 96 -0.74 -14.25 -5.02
CA ARG A 96 -1.90 -14.99 -4.48
C ARG A 96 -3.19 -14.19 -4.53
N ILE A 97 -3.14 -12.88 -4.24
CA ILE A 97 -4.29 -11.98 -4.39
C ILE A 97 -4.66 -11.89 -5.88
N ALA A 98 -3.68 -11.61 -6.75
CA ALA A 98 -3.89 -11.43 -8.17
C ALA A 98 -4.51 -12.67 -8.86
N SER A 99 -4.08 -13.88 -8.47
CA SER A 99 -4.58 -15.12 -9.06
C SER A 99 -5.98 -15.52 -8.57
N GLN A 100 -6.40 -15.06 -7.38
CA GLN A 100 -7.66 -15.44 -6.75
C GLN A 100 -8.73 -14.34 -6.80
N GLN A 101 -8.38 -13.10 -7.17
CA GLN A 101 -9.34 -11.98 -7.21
C GLN A 101 -10.55 -12.25 -8.13
N TYR A 102 -10.37 -13.04 -9.20
CA TYR A 102 -11.42 -13.32 -10.18
C TYR A 102 -12.55 -14.20 -9.62
N SER A 103 -12.32 -14.90 -8.50
CA SER A 103 -13.34 -15.68 -7.81
C SER A 103 -14.05 -14.90 -6.70
N VAL A 104 -13.84 -13.58 -6.63
CA VAL A 104 -14.48 -12.70 -5.64
C VAL A 104 -15.64 -11.96 -6.30
N HIS A 105 -16.85 -12.34 -5.93
CA HIS A 105 -18.09 -11.79 -6.47
C HIS A 105 -18.89 -11.00 -5.42
N ASN A 106 -18.55 -11.12 -4.15
CA ASN A 106 -19.21 -10.42 -3.06
C ASN A 106 -18.24 -10.04 -1.92
N PRO A 107 -18.63 -9.12 -1.01
CA PRO A 107 -17.77 -8.68 0.08
C PRO A 107 -17.34 -9.81 1.03
N TYR A 108 -18.16 -10.84 1.21
CA TYR A 108 -17.82 -11.98 2.07
C TYR A 108 -16.70 -12.83 1.47
N GLU A 109 -16.71 -13.06 0.16
CA GLU A 109 -15.62 -13.73 -0.54
C GLU A 109 -14.33 -12.90 -0.52
N ALA A 110 -14.42 -11.57 -0.62
CA ALA A 110 -13.26 -10.69 -0.47
C ALA A 110 -12.66 -10.82 0.94
N TYR A 111 -13.52 -10.81 1.97
CA TYR A 111 -13.11 -11.06 3.34
C TYR A 111 -12.42 -12.44 3.49
N GLN A 112 -13.00 -13.50 2.92
CA GLN A 112 -12.43 -14.85 2.95
C GLN A 112 -11.10 -14.94 2.23
N LEU A 113 -10.93 -14.30 1.06
CA LEU A 113 -9.65 -14.27 0.35
C LEU A 113 -8.54 -13.69 1.23
N LEU A 114 -8.82 -12.63 1.99
CA LEU A 114 -7.83 -11.94 2.82
C LEU A 114 -7.60 -12.60 4.18
N ASN A 115 -8.61 -13.25 4.77
CA ASN A 115 -8.57 -13.72 6.16
C ASN A 115 -8.55 -15.24 6.32
N ASN A 116 -8.93 -16.02 5.31
CA ASN A 116 -8.84 -17.47 5.38
C ASN A 116 -7.38 -17.90 5.22
N ILE A 117 -6.84 -18.57 6.25
CA ILE A 117 -5.47 -19.09 6.30
C ILE A 117 -5.16 -19.99 5.08
N GLU A 118 -6.14 -20.75 4.60
CA GLU A 118 -5.97 -21.66 3.46
C GLU A 118 -5.77 -20.92 2.13
N LYS A 119 -6.20 -19.66 2.04
CA LYS A 119 -6.02 -18.81 0.84
C LYS A 119 -4.59 -18.28 0.72
N GLY A 120 -3.78 -18.40 1.77
CA GLY A 120 -2.35 -18.08 1.77
C GLY A 120 -2.03 -16.57 1.72
N VAL A 121 -3.02 -15.70 1.87
CA VAL A 121 -2.82 -14.24 1.99
C VAL A 121 -2.63 -13.85 3.45
N PHE A 122 -3.37 -14.48 4.36
CA PHE A 122 -3.27 -14.29 5.80
C PHE A 122 -1.93 -14.82 6.35
N SER A 123 -1.29 -14.05 7.22
CA SER A 123 -0.01 -14.41 7.84
C SER A 123 -0.14 -14.63 9.34
N LYS A 124 0.40 -15.76 9.84
CA LYS A 124 0.49 -16.07 11.28
C LYS A 124 1.80 -15.57 11.92
N LYS A 125 2.60 -14.76 11.21
CA LYS A 125 3.95 -14.34 11.66
C LYS A 125 3.92 -13.23 12.72
N TYR A 126 3.11 -13.38 13.77
CA TYR A 126 3.01 -12.43 14.88
C TYR A 126 4.36 -12.22 15.59
N ASN A 127 5.18 -13.27 15.71
CA ASN A 127 6.53 -13.19 16.29
C ASN A 127 7.49 -12.26 15.53
N ALA A 128 7.19 -11.96 14.25
CA ALA A 128 7.97 -11.08 13.40
C ALA A 128 7.26 -9.74 13.14
N TRP A 129 6.20 -9.42 13.89
CA TRP A 129 5.39 -8.22 13.67
C TRP A 129 4.81 -8.13 12.25
N ALA A 130 4.60 -9.28 11.63
CA ALA A 130 4.15 -9.44 10.25
C ALA A 130 2.90 -10.34 10.14
N GLY A 131 2.23 -10.60 11.27
CA GLY A 131 0.94 -11.27 11.28
C GLY A 131 -0.19 -10.32 10.85
N THR A 132 -1.25 -10.89 10.31
CA THR A 132 -2.47 -10.19 9.90
C THR A 132 -3.70 -10.73 10.62
#